data_AF-A0A318IAI0-F1
#
_entry.id   AF-A0A318IAI0-F1
#
_cell.length_a   1.000
_cell.length_b   1.000
_cell.length_c   1.000
_cell.angle_alpha   90.00
_cell.angle_beta   90.00
_cell.angle_gamma   90.00
#
_symmetry.space_group_name_H-M   'P 1'
#
loop_
_entity.id
_entity.type
_entity.pdbx_description
1 polymer ?
#
loop_
_entity_poly.entity_id
_entity_poly.type
_entity_poly.pdbx_seq_one_letter_code
_entity_poly.pdbx_strand_id
1 'polypeptide(L)'
;MGPNFSKGLFNSLSLIMCLVGGTFYSVAQQEMNGPEKGTIRNQIGLRHDNDFILLTDRYYTAGLFLTYRHRLEKGFFNAQNEQFTFSIGQEIITPSYLITKDVKELDRAYVGFTALRSGWSYVGRNNLIEANFLLGLAGKASGAGSLQRWYHHSVMKTETPTWVGEMENSVHYNLYVRHLYEWRLAPNPFSIHLAAQAQLAFGTRDIYVYPELVAYFGRRNPLSSSVAHNQIGSTDNEIFFALRGGYRLVGHNGLLEGNALGDDSVLLIASNNTVVYAGFDFQFRFGRNEYWVGMRYNSPEFAQARPHKYVILSYTRGF
;
A
#
# COMPACT_ATOMS: atom_id res chain seq x y z
N MET A 1 -7.45 30.89 -18.24
CA MET A 1 -8.41 29.80 -18.54
C MET A 1 -8.24 28.74 -17.46
N GLY A 2 -9.24 28.54 -16.61
CA GLY A 2 -9.15 27.53 -15.55
C GLY A 2 -9.23 26.11 -16.13
N PRO A 3 -8.50 25.13 -15.61
CA PRO A 3 -8.63 23.74 -16.06
C PRO A 3 -10.02 23.20 -15.71
N ASN A 4 -10.62 22.49 -16.65
CA ASN A 4 -11.98 21.95 -16.53
C ASN A 4 -11.92 20.61 -15.75
N PHE A 5 -11.80 20.70 -14.42
CA PHE A 5 -11.63 19.54 -13.51
C PHE A 5 -12.82 18.56 -13.47
N SER A 6 -13.98 18.90 -14.02
CA SER A 6 -15.20 18.08 -13.89
C SER A 6 -15.17 16.78 -14.69
N LYS A 7 -14.42 16.72 -15.80
CA LYS A 7 -14.35 15.53 -16.67
C LYS A 7 -13.45 14.43 -16.12
N GLY A 8 -12.37 14.78 -15.41
CA GLY A 8 -11.45 13.81 -14.80
C GLY A 8 -12.09 13.04 -13.65
N LEU A 9 -12.86 13.74 -12.81
CA LEU A 9 -13.57 13.14 -11.67
C LEU A 9 -14.59 12.07 -12.12
N PHE A 10 -15.29 12.33 -13.23
CA PHE A 10 -16.31 11.44 -13.78
C PHE A 10 -15.72 10.10 -14.25
N ASN A 11 -14.55 10.12 -14.90
CA ASN A 11 -13.87 8.90 -15.37
C ASN A 11 -13.29 8.07 -14.20
N SER A 12 -12.82 8.71 -13.13
CA SER A 12 -12.38 8.03 -11.91
C SER A 12 -13.53 7.33 -11.18
N LEU A 13 -14.70 8.00 -11.12
CA LEU A 13 -15.95 7.45 -10.59
C LEU A 13 -16.46 6.26 -11.42
N SER A 14 -16.29 6.28 -12.74
CA SER A 14 -16.66 5.15 -13.61
C SER A 14 -15.85 3.89 -13.34
N LEU A 15 -14.56 3.98 -13.01
CA LEU A 15 -13.72 2.82 -12.66
C LEU A 15 -14.07 2.26 -11.27
N ILE A 16 -14.38 3.14 -10.31
CA ILE A 16 -14.91 2.75 -8.99
C ILE A 16 -16.28 2.08 -9.16
N MET A 17 -17.15 2.59 -10.04
CA MET A 17 -18.42 1.95 -10.38
C MET A 17 -18.26 0.62 -11.13
N CYS A 18 -17.18 0.39 -11.89
CA CYS A 18 -16.96 -0.93 -12.50
C CYS A 18 -16.49 -1.97 -11.47
N LEU A 19 -15.65 -1.56 -10.49
CA LEU A 19 -15.21 -2.43 -9.39
C LEU A 19 -16.33 -2.69 -8.36
N VAL A 20 -17.21 -1.72 -8.13
CA VAL A 20 -18.32 -1.80 -7.17
C VAL A 20 -19.60 -2.32 -7.83
N GLY A 21 -19.96 -1.82 -9.01
CA GLY A 21 -21.19 -2.17 -9.74
C GLY A 21 -21.20 -3.57 -10.34
N GLY A 22 -20.04 -4.10 -10.74
CA GLY A 22 -19.92 -5.50 -11.17
C GLY A 22 -20.20 -6.51 -10.04
N THR A 23 -20.14 -6.08 -8.77
CA THR A 23 -20.41 -6.95 -7.61
C THR A 23 -21.86 -6.96 -7.18
N PHE A 24 -22.63 -5.88 -7.37
CA PHE A 24 -24.05 -5.86 -7.01
C PHE A 24 -24.92 -6.79 -7.87
N TYR A 25 -24.60 -6.95 -9.16
CA TYR A 25 -25.28 -7.93 -10.02
C TYR A 25 -24.98 -9.39 -9.61
N SER A 26 -23.77 -9.67 -9.09
CA SER A 26 -23.41 -11.01 -8.63
C SER A 26 -24.01 -11.36 -7.26
N VAL A 27 -24.29 -10.36 -6.41
CA VAL A 27 -24.88 -10.57 -5.07
C VAL A 27 -26.39 -10.84 -5.16
N ALA A 28 -27.08 -10.34 -6.20
CA ALA A 28 -28.51 -10.54 -6.37
C ALA A 28 -28.91 -11.97 -6.84
N GLN A 29 -27.95 -12.82 -7.22
CA GLN A 29 -28.21 -14.16 -7.75
C GLN A 29 -27.88 -15.32 -6.80
N GLN A 30 -27.50 -15.04 -5.54
CA GLN A 30 -27.14 -16.07 -4.59
C GLN A 30 -28.15 -16.19 -3.45
N GLU A 31 -29.36 -16.66 -3.77
CA GLU A 31 -30.31 -17.14 -2.76
C GLU A 31 -29.96 -18.57 -2.33
N MET A 32 -29.88 -18.75 -1.01
CA MET A 32 -30.02 -20.00 -0.24
C MET A 32 -28.97 -21.10 -0.46
N ASN A 33 -27.75 -20.83 -0.02
CA ASN A 33 -26.96 -21.77 0.78
C ASN A 33 -26.06 -20.92 1.71
N GLY A 34 -26.18 -21.10 3.03
CA GLY A 34 -25.32 -20.39 3.98
C GLY A 34 -23.85 -20.60 3.61
N PRO A 35 -22.96 -19.60 3.77
CA PRO A 35 -21.56 -19.77 3.38
C PRO A 35 -20.97 -20.96 4.13
N GLU A 36 -20.54 -21.99 3.40
CA GLU A 36 -19.70 -23.04 3.96
C GLU A 36 -18.53 -22.35 4.68
N LYS A 37 -18.43 -22.56 6.00
CA LYS A 37 -17.32 -22.09 6.82
C LYS A 37 -16.07 -22.88 6.43
N GLY A 38 -15.44 -22.45 5.34
CA GLY A 38 -14.20 -23.03 4.81
C GLY A 38 -12.97 -22.33 5.36
N THR A 39 -11.88 -23.08 5.50
CA THR A 39 -10.54 -22.54 5.77
C THR A 39 -9.93 -22.07 4.45
N ILE A 40 -9.56 -20.79 4.37
CA ILE A 40 -8.86 -20.23 3.20
C ILE A 40 -7.37 -20.55 3.31
N ARG A 41 -6.77 -21.10 2.26
CA ARG A 41 -5.34 -21.42 2.25
C ARG A 41 -4.55 -20.63 1.24
N ASN A 42 -5.20 -20.16 0.18
CA ASN A 42 -4.58 -19.34 -0.83
C ASN A 42 -5.38 -18.04 -0.96
N GLN A 43 -4.73 -16.93 -1.29
CA GLN A 43 -5.41 -15.69 -1.55
C GLN A 43 -4.69 -14.93 -2.67
N ILE A 44 -5.46 -14.35 -3.57
CA ILE A 44 -4.96 -13.40 -4.58
C ILE A 44 -5.58 -12.04 -4.28
N GLY A 45 -4.78 -10.99 -4.32
CA GLY A 45 -5.20 -9.62 -4.05
C GLY A 45 -4.67 -8.64 -5.08
N LEU A 46 -5.52 -7.69 -5.47
CA LEU A 46 -5.15 -6.51 -6.23
C LEU A 46 -5.28 -5.29 -5.31
N ARG A 47 -4.29 -4.41 -5.32
CA ARG A 47 -4.31 -3.12 -4.63
C ARG A 47 -3.91 -2.01 -5.59
N HIS A 48 -4.66 -0.93 -5.58
CA HIS A 48 -4.36 0.30 -6.28
C HIS A 48 -4.37 1.46 -5.29
N ASP A 49 -3.27 2.18 -5.25
CA ASP A 49 -3.11 3.40 -4.47
C ASP A 49 -3.12 4.59 -5.41
N ASN A 50 -3.76 5.67 -5.01
CA ASN A 50 -3.82 6.87 -5.83
C ASN A 50 -4.09 8.14 -5.01
N ASP A 51 -3.35 9.21 -5.26
CA ASP A 51 -3.54 10.51 -4.63
C ASP A 51 -4.51 11.44 -5.40
N PHE A 52 -4.76 11.17 -6.69
CA PHE A 52 -5.74 11.87 -7.52
C PHE A 52 -7.15 11.83 -6.97
N ILE A 53 -7.51 10.76 -6.25
CA ILE A 53 -8.82 10.63 -5.58
C ILE A 53 -9.02 11.76 -4.55
N LEU A 54 -7.93 12.35 -4.04
CA LEU A 54 -7.93 13.48 -3.11
C LEU A 54 -7.57 14.81 -3.81
N LEU A 55 -7.62 14.85 -5.15
CA LEU A 55 -7.32 16.00 -5.99
C LEU A 55 -5.87 16.51 -5.83
N THR A 56 -4.94 15.60 -5.58
CA THR A 56 -3.49 15.86 -5.68
C THR A 56 -2.87 14.98 -6.77
N ASP A 57 -1.68 15.35 -7.23
CA ASP A 57 -0.89 14.55 -8.19
C ASP A 57 0.58 14.91 -7.95
N ARG A 58 1.10 14.48 -6.80
CA ARG A 58 2.48 14.78 -6.37
C ARG A 58 3.01 13.76 -5.38
N TYR A 59 4.33 13.59 -5.36
CA TYR A 59 5.01 12.65 -4.47
C TYR A 59 4.50 11.24 -4.77
N TYR A 60 4.11 10.45 -3.77
CA TYR A 60 3.57 9.11 -4.02
C TYR A 60 2.22 9.19 -4.75
N THR A 61 2.27 9.16 -6.07
CA THR A 61 1.12 9.46 -6.94
C THR A 61 0.24 8.23 -7.12
N ALA A 62 0.87 7.10 -7.43
CA ALA A 62 0.16 5.87 -7.70
C ALA A 62 0.98 4.63 -7.35
N GLY A 63 0.27 3.56 -7.05
CA GLY A 63 0.85 2.24 -6.88
C GLY A 63 -0.11 1.15 -7.34
N LEU A 64 0.40 0.11 -7.99
CA LEU A 64 -0.37 -1.06 -8.39
C LEU A 64 0.34 -2.32 -7.92
N PHE A 65 -0.38 -3.17 -7.20
CA PHE A 65 0.19 -4.36 -6.56
C PHE A 65 -0.68 -5.59 -6.82
N LEU A 66 -0.04 -6.66 -7.26
CA LEU A 66 -0.61 -8.00 -7.29
C LEU A 66 0.06 -8.81 -6.18
N THR A 67 -0.74 -9.42 -5.31
CA THR A 67 -0.26 -10.19 -4.16
C THR A 67 -0.87 -11.58 -4.16
N TYR A 68 -0.03 -12.57 -3.89
CA TYR A 68 -0.43 -13.94 -3.59
C TYR A 68 -0.04 -14.27 -2.15
N ARG A 69 -0.94 -14.91 -1.39
CA ARG A 69 -0.67 -15.40 -0.03
C ARG A 69 -1.00 -16.87 0.07
N HIS A 70 -0.20 -17.60 0.85
CA HIS A 70 -0.37 -19.01 1.10
C HIS A 70 -0.16 -19.33 2.59
N ARG A 71 -1.15 -19.95 3.23
CA ARG A 71 -1.10 -20.35 4.65
C ARG A 71 -0.54 -21.76 4.76
N LEU A 72 0.49 -21.91 5.60
CA LEU A 72 1.20 -23.16 5.79
C LEU A 72 0.40 -24.13 6.66
N GLU A 73 0.37 -25.40 6.26
CA GLU A 73 -0.17 -26.48 7.08
C GLU A 73 0.72 -26.80 8.28
N LYS A 74 2.04 -26.72 8.05
CA LYS A 74 3.07 -26.97 9.03
C LYS A 74 4.22 -26.00 8.77
N GLY A 75 4.21 -24.89 9.49
CA GLY A 75 5.26 -23.88 9.43
C GLY A 75 6.52 -24.29 10.19
N PHE A 76 7.51 -23.40 10.24
CA PHE A 76 8.79 -23.61 10.92
C PHE A 76 8.62 -23.87 12.43
N PHE A 77 7.57 -23.33 13.04
CA PHE A 77 7.22 -23.53 14.44
C PHE A 77 6.18 -24.64 14.66
N ASN A 78 5.96 -25.49 13.66
CA ASN A 78 4.92 -26.55 13.65
C ASN A 78 3.50 -26.01 13.95
N ALA A 79 3.24 -24.75 13.63
CA ALA A 79 1.94 -24.11 13.81
C ALA A 79 1.27 -23.83 12.45
N GLN A 80 -0.06 -23.87 12.41
CA GLN A 80 -0.85 -23.44 11.25
C GLN A 80 -1.01 -21.92 11.17
N ASN A 81 -0.18 -21.15 11.88
CA ASN A 81 -0.29 -19.69 11.99
C ASN A 81 0.80 -18.97 11.21
N GLU A 82 1.37 -19.66 10.22
CA GLU A 82 2.41 -19.13 9.35
C GLU A 82 1.88 -18.99 7.93
N GLN A 83 2.31 -17.95 7.23
CA GLN A 83 1.98 -17.75 5.83
C GLN A 83 3.16 -17.17 5.05
N PHE A 84 3.22 -17.52 3.77
CA PHE A 84 4.07 -16.84 2.80
C PHE A 84 3.25 -15.82 2.00
N THR A 85 3.91 -14.74 1.63
CA THR A 85 3.36 -13.69 0.77
C THR A 85 4.33 -13.42 -0.37
N PHE A 86 3.83 -13.38 -1.60
CA PHE A 86 4.59 -12.96 -2.76
C PHE A 86 3.86 -11.81 -3.43
N SER A 87 4.57 -10.77 -3.83
CA SER A 87 3.94 -9.63 -4.51
C SER A 87 4.86 -9.06 -5.57
N ILE A 88 4.25 -8.61 -6.67
CA ILE A 88 4.86 -7.69 -7.61
C ILE A 88 4.13 -6.35 -7.50
N GLY A 89 4.87 -5.26 -7.49
CA GLY A 89 4.32 -3.92 -7.40
C GLY A 89 5.07 -2.93 -8.26
N GLN A 90 4.36 -1.93 -8.76
CA GLN A 90 4.93 -0.75 -9.39
C GLN A 90 4.41 0.50 -8.69
N GLU A 91 5.31 1.42 -8.38
CA GLU A 91 5.06 2.69 -7.73
C GLU A 91 5.49 3.83 -8.67
N ILE A 92 4.69 4.89 -8.70
CA ILE A 92 4.96 6.12 -9.47
C ILE A 92 5.06 7.26 -8.48
N ILE A 93 6.24 7.91 -8.48
CA ILE A 93 6.54 9.03 -7.64
C ILE A 93 6.87 10.24 -8.51
N THR A 94 6.23 11.37 -8.25
CA THR A 94 6.32 12.56 -9.10
C THR A 94 6.71 13.82 -8.32
N PRO A 95 7.30 14.83 -8.98
CA PRO A 95 7.37 16.19 -8.45
C PRO A 95 5.98 16.83 -8.34
N SER A 96 5.89 17.96 -7.65
CA SER A 96 4.65 18.75 -7.60
C SER A 96 4.35 19.51 -8.89
N TYR A 97 5.34 19.76 -9.76
CA TYR A 97 5.15 20.41 -11.05
C TYR A 97 5.39 19.44 -12.22
N LEU A 98 4.31 18.91 -12.78
CA LEU A 98 4.36 17.73 -13.65
C LEU A 98 4.68 18.02 -15.13
N ILE A 99 4.53 19.26 -15.57
CA ILE A 99 4.55 19.62 -17.00
C ILE A 99 5.79 20.41 -17.41
N THR A 100 6.65 20.80 -16.45
CA THR A 100 7.89 21.48 -16.75
C THR A 100 8.89 20.56 -17.45
N LYS A 101 9.76 21.16 -18.26
CA LYS A 101 10.90 20.51 -18.91
C LYS A 101 12.23 20.98 -18.32
N ASP A 102 12.20 21.85 -17.31
CA ASP A 102 13.39 22.28 -16.60
C ASP A 102 13.49 21.54 -15.26
N VAL A 103 14.56 20.76 -15.08
CA VAL A 103 14.83 20.01 -13.84
C VAL A 103 14.91 20.97 -12.64
N LYS A 104 15.34 22.22 -12.84
CA LYS A 104 15.47 23.22 -11.77
C LYS A 104 14.14 23.66 -11.17
N GLU A 105 13.04 23.45 -11.88
CA GLU A 105 11.69 23.77 -11.40
C GLU A 105 11.05 22.62 -10.61
N LEU A 106 11.72 21.46 -10.56
CA LEU A 106 11.23 20.30 -9.82
C LEU A 106 11.60 20.38 -8.34
N ASP A 107 10.64 20.04 -7.48
CA ASP A 107 10.87 19.89 -6.04
C ASP A 107 11.42 18.50 -5.66
N ARG A 108 11.41 17.54 -6.59
CA ARG A 108 12.06 16.23 -6.51
C ARG A 108 12.16 15.57 -7.89
N ALA A 109 13.01 14.56 -8.04
CA ALA A 109 13.03 13.75 -9.25
C ALA A 109 11.72 12.96 -9.43
N TYR A 110 11.39 12.69 -10.69
CA TYR A 110 10.48 11.59 -11.03
C TYR A 110 11.15 10.27 -10.67
N VAL A 111 10.41 9.35 -10.07
CA VAL A 111 10.90 8.02 -9.78
C VAL A 111 9.82 7.00 -10.10
N GLY A 112 10.11 6.15 -11.07
CA GLY A 112 9.40 4.89 -11.23
C GLY A 112 10.09 3.82 -10.41
N PHE A 113 9.32 2.96 -9.74
CA PHE A 113 9.87 1.85 -8.98
C PHE A 113 9.07 0.58 -9.16
N THR A 114 9.70 -0.49 -9.66
CA THR A 114 9.06 -1.81 -9.81
C THR A 114 9.79 -2.82 -8.96
N ALA A 115 9.07 -3.61 -8.16
CA ALA A 115 9.69 -4.55 -7.24
C ALA A 115 8.92 -5.85 -7.06
N LEU A 116 9.69 -6.88 -6.75
CA LEU A 116 9.23 -8.13 -6.18
C LEU A 116 9.40 -8.08 -4.66
N ARG A 117 8.42 -8.63 -3.95
CA ARG A 117 8.44 -8.80 -2.50
C ARG A 117 8.14 -10.25 -2.16
N SER A 118 8.94 -10.83 -1.28
CA SER A 118 8.71 -12.14 -0.68
C SER A 118 8.64 -11.96 0.83
N GLY A 119 7.62 -12.52 1.46
CA GLY A 119 7.33 -12.31 2.87
C GLY A 119 6.96 -13.58 3.59
N TRP A 120 7.26 -13.61 4.87
CA TRP A 120 6.82 -14.62 5.82
C TRP A 120 6.23 -13.93 7.04
N SER A 121 5.13 -14.46 7.56
CA SER A 121 4.59 -14.01 8.84
C SER A 121 4.22 -15.17 9.74
N TYR A 122 4.35 -14.96 11.04
CA TYR A 122 3.92 -15.86 12.10
C TYR A 122 2.98 -15.12 13.05
N VAL A 123 1.89 -15.79 13.45
CA VAL A 123 0.94 -15.28 14.43
C VAL A 123 0.96 -16.12 15.70
N GLY A 124 1.39 -15.49 16.80
CA GLY A 124 1.27 -16.01 18.15
C GLY A 124 -0.11 -15.74 18.75
N ARG A 125 -0.21 -15.76 20.09
CA ARG A 125 -1.47 -15.55 20.80
C ARG A 125 -2.01 -14.12 20.66
N ASN A 126 -1.12 -13.14 20.85
CA ASN A 126 -1.41 -11.69 20.87
C ASN A 126 -0.36 -10.90 20.10
N ASN A 127 0.52 -11.58 19.36
CA ASN A 127 1.60 -10.96 18.61
C ASN A 127 1.66 -11.52 17.20
N LEU A 128 2.25 -10.74 16.30
CA LEU A 128 2.57 -11.15 14.95
C LEU A 128 3.96 -10.63 14.62
N ILE A 129 4.77 -11.50 14.00
CA ILE A 129 6.05 -11.15 13.38
C ILE A 129 5.90 -11.33 11.88
N GLU A 130 6.40 -10.37 11.13
CA GLU A 130 6.45 -10.42 9.66
C GLU A 130 7.83 -9.96 9.19
N ALA A 131 8.40 -10.72 8.26
CA ALA A 131 9.63 -10.37 7.57
C ALA A 131 9.36 -10.35 6.06
N ASN A 132 9.73 -9.27 5.38
CA ASN A 132 9.59 -9.12 3.94
C ASN A 132 10.94 -8.73 3.33
N PHE A 133 11.39 -9.52 2.36
CA PHE A 133 12.48 -9.15 1.48
C PHE A 133 11.93 -8.49 0.22
N LEU A 134 12.57 -7.42 -0.22
CA LEU A 134 12.26 -6.66 -1.42
C LEU A 134 13.48 -6.64 -2.33
N LEU A 135 13.23 -6.83 -3.63
CA LEU A 135 14.19 -6.56 -4.70
C LEU A 135 13.47 -5.74 -5.78
N GLY A 136 14.03 -4.60 -6.15
CA GLY A 136 13.39 -3.68 -7.09
C GLY A 136 14.35 -2.85 -7.91
N LEU A 137 13.77 -2.19 -8.91
CA LEU A 137 14.44 -1.31 -9.86
C LEU A 137 13.81 0.06 -9.78
N ALA A 138 14.62 1.08 -9.50
CA ALA A 138 14.26 2.48 -9.64
C ALA A 138 14.63 3.01 -11.03
N GLY A 139 14.01 4.11 -11.42
CA GLY A 139 14.28 4.82 -12.67
C GLY A 139 13.55 4.25 -13.89
N LYS A 140 14.04 4.61 -15.08
CA LYS A 140 13.38 4.33 -16.37
C LYS A 140 13.13 2.84 -16.63
N ALA A 141 14.02 1.98 -16.14
CA ALA A 141 13.92 0.52 -16.24
C ALA A 141 12.75 -0.07 -15.46
N SER A 142 12.20 0.66 -14.48
CA SER A 142 10.96 0.25 -13.80
C SER A 142 9.76 0.19 -14.75
N GLY A 143 9.77 0.96 -15.85
CA GLY A 143 8.67 1.09 -16.80
C GLY A 143 7.51 1.97 -16.31
N ALA A 144 7.59 2.52 -15.10
CA ALA A 144 6.47 3.25 -14.48
C ALA A 144 6.11 4.53 -15.24
N GLY A 145 7.12 5.27 -15.74
CA GLY A 145 6.85 6.47 -16.53
C GLY A 145 6.19 6.19 -17.87
N SER A 146 6.54 5.09 -18.53
CA SER A 146 5.85 4.67 -19.75
C SER A 146 4.39 4.31 -19.46
N LEU A 147 4.12 3.61 -18.36
CA LEU A 147 2.76 3.29 -17.94
C LEU A 147 1.94 4.54 -17.60
N GLN A 148 2.50 5.47 -16.83
CA GLN A 148 1.81 6.72 -16.47
C GLN A 148 1.47 7.53 -17.72
N ARG A 149 2.43 7.72 -18.63
CA ARG A 149 2.19 8.46 -19.87
C ARG A 149 1.12 7.78 -20.74
N TRP A 150 1.16 6.46 -20.85
CA TRP A 150 0.12 5.69 -21.54
C TRP A 150 -1.26 5.90 -20.91
N TYR A 151 -1.36 5.86 -19.58
CA TYR A 151 -2.62 6.04 -18.86
C TYR A 151 -3.18 7.45 -19.05
N HIS A 152 -2.36 8.50 -18.92
CA HIS A 152 -2.77 9.88 -19.14
C HIS A 152 -3.25 10.10 -20.58
N HIS A 153 -2.50 9.59 -21.55
CA HIS A 153 -2.82 9.75 -22.97
C HIS A 153 -4.04 8.91 -23.41
N SER A 154 -4.14 7.67 -22.95
CA SER A 154 -5.11 6.70 -23.46
C SER A 154 -6.42 6.71 -22.67
N VAL A 155 -6.34 6.84 -21.35
CA VAL A 155 -7.49 6.70 -20.43
C VAL A 155 -7.99 8.07 -19.96
N MET A 156 -7.13 8.90 -19.37
CA MET A 156 -7.56 10.17 -18.76
C MET A 156 -7.76 11.29 -19.77
N LYS A 157 -7.10 11.23 -20.93
CA LYS A 157 -7.11 12.29 -21.95
C LYS A 157 -6.67 13.65 -21.38
N THR A 158 -5.67 13.63 -20.50
CA THR A 158 -5.08 14.80 -19.84
C THR A 158 -3.68 15.09 -20.36
N GLU A 159 -3.11 16.23 -19.96
CA GLU A 159 -1.69 16.49 -20.20
C GLU A 159 -0.81 15.41 -19.56
N THR A 160 0.25 15.07 -20.28
CA THR A 160 1.13 13.96 -19.96
C THR A 160 2.34 14.48 -19.18
N PRO A 161 2.64 13.93 -18.00
CA PRO A 161 3.85 14.28 -17.26
C PRO A 161 5.11 14.11 -18.11
N THR A 162 6.05 15.05 -17.99
CA THR A 162 7.23 15.10 -18.88
C THR A 162 8.26 14.02 -18.56
N TRP A 163 8.34 13.60 -17.28
CA TRP A 163 9.39 12.73 -16.77
C TRP A 163 10.81 13.29 -17.00
N VAL A 164 10.95 14.62 -17.03
CA VAL A 164 12.26 15.26 -17.08
C VAL A 164 12.99 15.06 -15.75
N GLY A 165 14.29 14.75 -15.78
CA GLY A 165 15.04 14.48 -14.55
C GLY A 165 14.53 13.26 -13.77
N GLU A 166 14.03 12.24 -14.47
CA GLU A 166 13.79 10.92 -13.87
C GLU A 166 15.08 10.38 -13.26
N MET A 167 14.97 9.78 -12.07
CA MET A 167 16.08 9.12 -11.38
C MET A 167 16.72 8.06 -12.29
N GLU A 168 18.04 7.97 -12.24
CA GLU A 168 18.80 6.99 -13.00
C GLU A 168 18.48 5.57 -12.55
N ASN A 169 18.75 4.60 -13.44
CA ASN A 169 18.44 3.21 -13.15
C ASN A 169 19.32 2.68 -12.01
N SER A 170 18.68 2.21 -10.96
CA SER A 170 19.39 1.62 -9.82
C SER A 170 18.63 0.42 -9.25
N VAL A 171 19.40 -0.57 -8.80
CA VAL A 171 18.86 -1.77 -8.14
C VAL A 171 18.79 -1.51 -6.65
N HIS A 172 17.63 -1.79 -6.06
CA HIS A 172 17.46 -1.71 -4.61
C HIS A 172 17.02 -3.03 -4.01
N TYR A 173 17.51 -3.30 -2.81
CA TYR A 173 17.03 -4.40 -1.98
C TYR A 173 16.76 -3.90 -0.57
N ASN A 174 15.80 -4.52 0.10
CA ASN A 174 15.47 -4.20 1.48
C ASN A 174 14.96 -5.42 2.24
N LEU A 175 15.31 -5.49 3.52
CA LEU A 175 14.62 -6.30 4.51
C LEU A 175 13.73 -5.39 5.35
N TYR A 176 12.45 -5.76 5.46
CA TYR A 176 11.49 -5.16 6.37
C TYR A 176 11.11 -6.16 7.44
N VAL A 177 11.23 -5.79 8.70
CA VAL A 177 10.78 -6.61 9.83
C VAL A 177 9.74 -5.83 10.61
N ARG A 178 8.59 -6.45 10.85
CA ARG A 178 7.49 -5.86 11.60
C ARG A 178 7.12 -6.76 12.75
N HIS A 179 7.01 -6.19 13.94
CA HIS A 179 6.47 -6.85 15.11
C HIS A 179 5.29 -6.05 15.63
N LEU A 180 4.19 -6.72 15.96
CA LEU A 180 3.04 -6.10 16.60
C LEU A 180 2.61 -6.89 17.82
N TYR A 181 2.05 -6.18 18.79
CA TYR A 181 1.32 -6.73 19.91
C TYR A 181 -0.09 -6.13 19.95
N GLU A 182 -1.09 -6.95 20.20
CA GLU A 182 -2.49 -6.57 20.16
C GLU A 182 -3.23 -6.89 21.47
N TRP A 183 -3.95 -5.88 21.98
CA TRP A 183 -4.88 -5.99 23.09
C TRP A 183 -6.31 -5.97 22.56
N ARG A 184 -7.12 -6.93 23.01
CA ARG A 184 -8.58 -6.91 22.81
C ARG A 184 -9.23 -6.25 24.02
N LEU A 185 -9.75 -5.05 23.83
CA LEU A 185 -10.38 -4.24 24.89
C LEU A 185 -11.87 -4.53 25.03
N ALA A 186 -12.54 -4.86 23.91
CA ALA A 186 -13.94 -5.28 23.89
C ALA A 186 -14.15 -6.45 22.89
N PRO A 187 -15.05 -7.41 23.18
CA PRO A 187 -15.36 -8.52 22.27
C PRO A 187 -16.40 -8.13 21.20
N ASN A 188 -16.64 -9.03 20.24
CA ASN A 188 -17.75 -8.92 19.29
C ASN A 188 -19.12 -8.89 20.02
N PRO A 189 -20.18 -8.29 19.44
CA PRO A 189 -20.34 -7.91 18.02
C PRO A 189 -19.69 -6.58 17.61
N PHE A 190 -19.32 -5.72 18.57
CA PHE A 190 -18.54 -4.50 18.32
C PHE A 190 -17.24 -4.57 19.12
N SER A 191 -16.21 -5.17 18.53
CA SER A 191 -14.93 -5.32 19.20
C SER A 191 -14.10 -4.04 19.11
N ILE A 192 -13.26 -3.86 20.13
CA ILE A 192 -12.26 -2.80 20.19
C ILE A 192 -10.92 -3.48 20.37
N HIS A 193 -10.00 -3.24 19.44
CA HIS A 193 -8.63 -3.72 19.54
C HIS A 193 -7.67 -2.55 19.47
N LEU A 194 -6.61 -2.61 20.28
CA LEU A 194 -5.48 -1.70 20.20
C LEU A 194 -4.27 -2.52 19.81
N ALA A 195 -3.51 -2.08 18.81
CA ALA A 195 -2.25 -2.68 18.41
C ALA A 195 -1.13 -1.65 18.53
N ALA A 196 -0.04 -2.06 19.15
CA ALA A 196 1.23 -1.35 19.07
C ALA A 196 2.15 -2.16 18.15
N GLN A 197 2.71 -1.51 17.15
CA GLN A 197 3.62 -2.16 16.21
C GLN A 197 4.83 -1.31 15.91
N ALA A 198 5.92 -1.98 15.54
CA ALA A 198 7.13 -1.33 15.08
C ALA A 198 7.61 -2.05 13.81
N GLN A 199 7.98 -1.25 12.81
CA GLN A 199 8.62 -1.73 11.59
C GLN A 199 10.03 -1.19 11.48
N LEU A 200 10.96 -2.07 11.16
CA LEU A 200 12.36 -1.77 10.83
C LEU A 200 12.56 -2.01 9.35
N ALA A 201 13.23 -1.07 8.68
CA ALA A 201 13.68 -1.23 7.31
C ALA A 201 15.21 -1.12 7.26
N PHE A 202 15.84 -2.03 6.54
CA PHE A 202 17.28 -2.01 6.30
C PHE A 202 17.57 -2.45 4.86
N GLY A 203 18.33 -1.64 4.13
CA GLY A 203 18.69 -1.89 2.75
C GLY A 203 19.07 -0.61 2.02
N THR A 204 19.09 -0.69 0.69
CA THR A 204 19.48 0.46 -0.16
C THR A 204 18.28 1.29 -0.60
N ARG A 205 17.05 0.81 -0.48
CA ARG A 205 15.85 1.63 -0.72
C ARG A 205 15.49 2.46 0.50
N ASP A 206 15.49 1.83 1.67
CA ASP A 206 14.96 2.43 2.89
C ASP A 206 15.79 2.02 4.12
N ILE A 207 16.12 2.97 4.99
CA ILE A 207 16.61 2.70 6.34
C ILE A 207 15.76 3.52 7.31
N TYR A 208 14.98 2.85 8.16
CA TYR A 208 14.16 3.55 9.16
C TYR A 208 13.71 2.66 10.32
N VAL A 209 13.24 3.33 11.36
CA VAL A 209 12.44 2.76 12.45
C VAL A 209 11.06 3.44 12.44
N TYR A 210 9.98 2.65 12.50
CA TYR A 210 8.61 3.14 12.39
C TYR A 210 7.70 2.52 13.45
N PRO A 211 7.64 3.07 14.67
CA PRO A 211 6.57 2.80 15.61
C PRO A 211 5.21 3.34 15.12
N GLU A 212 4.17 2.54 15.29
CA GLU A 212 2.78 2.87 14.96
C GLU A 212 1.83 2.32 16.04
N LEU A 213 0.80 3.11 16.36
CA LEU A 213 -0.35 2.70 17.13
C LEU A 213 -1.57 2.62 16.22
N VAL A 214 -2.36 1.56 16.39
CA VAL A 214 -3.58 1.33 15.59
C VAL A 214 -4.73 0.94 16.51
N ALA A 215 -5.84 1.66 16.42
CA ALA A 215 -7.08 1.31 17.11
C ALA A 215 -8.11 0.83 16.08
N TYR A 216 -8.68 -0.36 16.32
CA TYR A 216 -9.69 -0.99 15.47
C TYR A 216 -11.05 -1.02 16.18
N PHE A 217 -12.11 -0.71 15.44
CA PHE A 217 -13.48 -0.63 15.96
C PHE A 217 -14.45 -1.32 15.00
N GLY A 218 -15.17 -2.32 15.50
CA GLY A 218 -16.19 -3.04 14.72
C GLY A 218 -16.11 -4.55 14.92
N ARG A 219 -16.85 -5.32 14.12
CA ARG A 219 -16.80 -6.78 14.19
C ARG A 219 -15.53 -7.29 13.51
N ARG A 220 -14.64 -7.91 14.27
CA ARG A 220 -13.35 -8.40 13.76
C ARG A 220 -13.05 -9.83 14.19
N ASN A 221 -12.36 -10.57 13.34
CA ASN A 221 -11.83 -11.88 13.67
C ASN A 221 -10.57 -11.77 14.55
N PRO A 222 -10.13 -12.88 15.18
CA PRO A 222 -8.86 -12.92 15.88
C PRO A 222 -7.67 -12.57 14.98
N LEU A 223 -6.56 -12.14 15.59
CA LEU A 223 -5.32 -11.76 14.91
C LEU A 223 -4.87 -12.78 13.84
N SER A 224 -5.01 -14.08 14.12
CA SER A 224 -4.56 -15.18 13.25
C SER A 224 -5.37 -15.38 11.96
N SER A 225 -6.45 -14.62 11.77
CA SER A 225 -7.28 -14.73 10.57
C SER A 225 -7.93 -13.39 10.17
N SER A 226 -7.51 -12.26 10.74
CA SER A 226 -8.12 -10.96 10.46
C SER A 226 -7.53 -10.28 9.22
N VAL A 227 -8.40 -9.65 8.43
CA VAL A 227 -8.03 -8.76 7.32
C VAL A 227 -7.13 -7.61 7.80
N ALA A 228 -7.29 -7.18 9.06
CA ALA A 228 -6.52 -6.09 9.69
C ALA A 228 -5.01 -6.25 9.54
N HIS A 229 -4.55 -7.50 9.48
CA HIS A 229 -3.14 -7.88 9.43
C HIS A 229 -2.83 -8.80 8.25
N ASN A 230 -3.68 -8.79 7.21
CA ASN A 230 -3.57 -9.62 6.01
C ASN A 230 -3.43 -11.12 6.31
N GLN A 231 -4.06 -11.61 7.39
CA GLN A 231 -4.00 -13.02 7.77
C GLN A 231 -5.18 -13.76 7.16
N ILE A 232 -4.87 -14.79 6.36
CA ILE A 232 -5.88 -15.63 5.71
C ILE A 232 -6.23 -16.82 6.59
N GLY A 233 -7.36 -17.49 6.39
CA GLY A 233 -7.71 -18.73 7.11
C GLY A 233 -9.13 -18.79 7.66
N SER A 234 -9.85 -17.67 7.66
CA SER A 234 -11.27 -17.65 8.01
C SER A 234 -12.10 -17.04 6.87
N THR A 235 -13.31 -17.56 6.71
CA THR A 235 -14.38 -17.00 5.87
C THR A 235 -15.41 -16.20 6.70
N ASP A 236 -15.20 -16.09 8.01
CA ASP A 236 -16.10 -15.34 8.89
C ASP A 236 -16.08 -13.85 8.56
N ASN A 237 -17.26 -13.26 8.52
CA ASN A 237 -17.43 -11.86 8.16
C ASN A 237 -16.76 -10.91 9.16
N GLU A 238 -16.11 -9.89 8.62
CA GLU A 238 -15.53 -8.77 9.36
C GLU A 238 -16.06 -7.46 8.79
N ILE A 239 -16.32 -6.49 9.66
CA ILE A 239 -16.62 -5.12 9.27
C ILE A 239 -16.12 -4.19 10.38
N PHE A 240 -15.10 -3.42 10.08
CA PHE A 240 -14.48 -2.54 11.06
C PHE A 240 -13.78 -1.37 10.36
N PHE A 241 -13.53 -0.34 11.14
CA PHE A 241 -12.62 0.73 10.75
C PHE A 241 -11.42 0.80 11.69
N ALA A 242 -10.34 1.41 11.23
CA ALA A 242 -9.14 1.60 12.02
C ALA A 242 -8.62 3.04 11.95
N LEU A 243 -8.09 3.51 13.06
CA LEU A 243 -7.35 4.77 13.16
C LEU A 243 -5.88 4.45 13.43
N ARG A 244 -4.99 5.09 12.68
CA ARG A 244 -3.54 4.86 12.74
C ARG A 244 -2.80 6.15 13.02
N GLY A 245 -1.79 6.06 13.86
CA GLY A 245 -0.81 7.12 14.08
C GLY A 245 0.57 6.52 14.23
N GLY A 246 1.54 7.05 13.48
CA GLY A 246 2.90 6.55 13.48
C GLY A 246 3.93 7.66 13.33
N TYR A 247 5.15 7.35 13.75
CA TYR A 247 6.27 8.28 13.73
C TYR A 247 7.49 7.57 13.18
N ARG A 248 7.95 7.96 11.98
CA ARG A 248 9.09 7.31 11.32
C ARG A 248 10.35 8.12 11.56
N LEU A 249 11.37 7.44 12.09
CA LEU A 249 12.75 7.92 12.14
C LEU A 249 13.46 7.44 10.88
N VAL A 250 13.77 8.35 9.97
CA VAL A 250 14.38 8.07 8.67
C VAL A 250 15.89 8.22 8.78
N GLY A 251 16.61 7.17 8.41
CA GLY A 251 18.06 7.20 8.22
C GLY A 251 18.45 7.31 6.74
N HIS A 252 17.63 6.75 5.84
CA HIS A 252 17.84 6.84 4.39
C HIS A 252 16.55 6.57 3.62
N ASN A 253 16.33 7.32 2.55
CA ASN A 253 15.30 7.11 1.54
C ASN A 253 15.95 7.19 0.14
N GLY A 254 16.26 6.03 -0.43
CA GLY A 254 16.93 5.91 -1.73
C GLY A 254 16.12 6.45 -2.91
N LEU A 255 14.80 6.64 -2.76
CA LEU A 255 13.99 7.29 -3.80
C LEU A 255 14.05 8.82 -3.75
N LEU A 256 14.73 9.40 -2.76
CA LEU A 256 15.05 10.83 -2.67
C LEU A 256 16.56 11.05 -2.76
N GLU A 257 17.32 10.24 -2.05
CA GLU A 257 18.76 10.40 -1.82
C GLU A 257 19.62 9.59 -2.79
N GLY A 258 19.00 8.73 -3.62
CA GLY A 258 19.70 7.85 -4.55
C GLY A 258 20.30 6.62 -3.86
N ASN A 259 20.99 5.78 -4.63
CA ASN A 259 21.64 4.60 -4.10
C ASN A 259 22.90 4.94 -3.28
N ALA A 260 22.99 4.42 -2.05
CA ALA A 260 24.15 4.63 -1.17
C ALA A 260 25.48 4.11 -1.75
N LEU A 261 25.46 3.23 -2.77
CA LEU A 261 26.64 2.74 -3.47
C LEU A 261 27.12 3.64 -4.62
N GLY A 262 26.40 4.75 -4.88
CA GLY A 262 26.66 5.68 -5.98
C GLY A 262 25.43 5.82 -6.89
N ASP A 263 25.14 7.06 -7.27
CA ASP A 263 23.98 7.42 -8.08
C ASP A 263 24.30 8.67 -8.92
N ASP A 264 24.05 8.57 -10.23
CA ASP A 264 24.34 9.63 -11.21
C ASP A 264 23.10 10.50 -11.52
N SER A 265 22.02 10.36 -10.73
CA SER A 265 20.79 11.13 -10.91
C SER A 265 21.04 12.64 -10.82
N VAL A 266 20.45 13.36 -11.76
CA VAL A 266 20.59 14.82 -11.87
C VAL A 266 19.90 15.60 -10.74
N LEU A 267 18.99 14.96 -9.99
CA LEU A 267 18.25 15.58 -8.89
C LEU A 267 18.08 14.60 -7.73
N LEU A 268 18.96 14.75 -6.73
CA LEU A 268 18.89 14.04 -5.45
C LEU A 268 18.69 15.05 -4.33
N ILE A 269 17.90 14.67 -3.32
CA ILE A 269 17.49 15.56 -2.23
C ILE A 269 17.58 14.80 -0.92
N ALA A 270 18.11 15.46 0.10
CA ALA A 270 18.15 14.93 1.46
C ALA A 270 16.73 14.72 2.01
N SER A 271 16.49 13.54 2.59
CA SER A 271 15.23 13.26 3.28
C SER A 271 15.17 13.95 4.64
N ASN A 272 13.96 14.22 5.12
CA ASN A 272 13.76 14.60 6.51
C ASN A 272 13.97 13.36 7.40
N ASN A 273 14.71 13.53 8.49
CA ASN A 273 14.99 12.45 9.45
C ASN A 273 13.73 11.97 10.20
N THR A 274 12.60 12.65 10.07
CA THR A 274 11.36 12.35 10.77
C THR A 274 10.15 12.57 9.88
N VAL A 275 9.22 11.61 9.87
CA VAL A 275 7.94 11.72 9.15
C VAL A 275 6.79 11.24 10.05
N VAL A 276 5.77 12.08 10.21
CA VAL A 276 4.54 11.75 10.93
C VAL A 276 3.56 11.11 9.95
N TYR A 277 2.99 9.98 10.36
CA TYR A 277 1.99 9.25 9.60
C TYR A 277 0.66 9.24 10.36
N ALA A 278 -0.42 9.44 9.62
CA ALA A 278 -1.77 9.20 10.10
C ALA A 278 -2.57 8.44 9.05
N GLY A 279 -3.54 7.64 9.49
CA GLY A 279 -4.35 6.86 8.56
C GLY A 279 -5.71 6.49 9.10
N PHE A 280 -6.61 6.28 8.15
CA PHE A 280 -7.94 5.71 8.38
C PHE A 280 -8.07 4.49 7.46
N ASP A 281 -8.60 3.39 7.97
CA ASP A 281 -8.98 2.25 7.15
C ASP A 281 -10.43 1.87 7.40
N PHE A 282 -11.10 1.44 6.34
CA PHE A 282 -12.34 0.68 6.41
C PHE A 282 -12.10 -0.66 5.72
N GLN A 283 -12.35 -1.75 6.44
CA GLN A 283 -12.10 -3.11 5.97
C GLN A 283 -13.32 -3.98 6.18
N PHE A 284 -13.61 -4.80 5.17
CA PHE A 284 -14.79 -5.64 5.13
C PHE A 284 -14.44 -7.01 4.53
N ARG A 285 -14.83 -8.08 5.21
CA ARG A 285 -14.80 -9.45 4.66
C ARG A 285 -16.21 -10.00 4.58
N PHE A 286 -16.53 -10.58 3.43
CA PHE A 286 -17.74 -11.37 3.22
C PHE A 286 -17.40 -12.71 2.56
N GLY A 287 -17.44 -13.78 3.35
CA GLY A 287 -17.02 -15.11 2.92
C GLY A 287 -15.56 -15.11 2.46
N ARG A 288 -15.34 -15.37 1.18
CA ARG A 288 -14.01 -15.46 0.55
C ARG A 288 -13.48 -14.12 0.02
N ASN A 289 -14.25 -13.05 0.10
CA ASN A 289 -13.90 -11.76 -0.49
C ASN A 289 -13.55 -10.76 0.60
N GLU A 290 -12.48 -10.00 0.41
CA GLU A 290 -12.08 -8.91 1.30
C GLU A 290 -11.94 -7.60 0.51
N TYR A 291 -12.35 -6.51 1.14
CA TYR A 291 -12.29 -5.17 0.60
C TYR A 291 -11.61 -4.26 1.61
N TRP A 292 -10.76 -3.39 1.12
CA TRP A 292 -10.07 -2.40 1.94
C TRP A 292 -10.07 -1.05 1.23
N VAL A 293 -10.60 -0.05 1.94
CA VAL A 293 -10.48 1.36 1.59
C VAL A 293 -9.65 2.04 2.66
N GLY A 294 -8.52 2.62 2.29
CA GLY A 294 -7.62 3.30 3.21
C GLY A 294 -7.41 4.75 2.79
N MET A 295 -7.18 5.63 3.76
CA MET A 295 -6.64 6.96 3.55
C MET A 295 -5.34 7.09 4.34
N ARG A 296 -4.33 7.72 3.75
CA ARG A 296 -3.04 7.95 4.38
C ARG A 296 -2.68 9.42 4.32
N TYR A 297 -2.00 9.88 5.36
CA TYR A 297 -1.41 11.21 5.46
C TYR A 297 0.04 11.05 5.90
N ASN A 298 0.93 11.76 5.21
CA ASN A 298 2.34 11.88 5.55
C ASN A 298 2.65 13.37 5.74
N SER A 299 3.41 13.70 6.79
CA SER A 299 4.09 14.99 6.86
C SER A 299 5.15 15.10 5.75
N PRO A 300 5.68 16.31 5.47
CA PRO A 300 6.76 16.50 4.50
C PRO A 300 7.94 15.52 4.68
N GLU A 301 8.34 14.86 3.59
CA GLU A 301 9.45 13.88 3.58
C GLU A 301 10.82 14.50 3.25
N PHE A 302 10.85 15.76 2.83
CA PHE A 302 12.05 16.58 2.59
C PHE A 302 11.71 18.06 2.82
N ALA A 303 12.73 18.93 2.88
CA ALA A 303 12.58 20.31 3.38
C ALA A 303 11.55 21.17 2.61
N GLN A 304 11.50 21.04 1.29
CA GLN A 304 10.59 21.81 0.42
C GLN A 304 9.24 21.10 0.19
N ALA A 305 9.08 19.88 0.72
CA ALA A 305 7.90 19.07 0.47
C ALA A 305 6.68 19.64 1.19
N ARG A 306 5.51 19.39 0.61
CA ARG A 306 4.22 19.60 1.27
C ARG A 306 3.75 18.30 1.92
N PRO A 307 2.83 18.37 2.90
CA PRO A 307 2.13 17.18 3.35
C PRO A 307 1.45 16.47 2.17
N HIS A 308 1.39 15.15 2.25
CA HIS A 308 0.90 14.28 1.20
C HIS A 308 -0.20 13.37 1.71
N LYS A 309 -1.16 13.05 0.84
CA LYS A 309 -2.25 12.13 1.15
C LYS A 309 -2.53 11.27 -0.06
N TYR A 310 -2.91 10.02 0.17
CA TYR A 310 -3.36 9.12 -0.87
C TYR A 310 -4.43 8.16 -0.37
N VAL A 311 -5.19 7.59 -1.29
CA VAL A 311 -6.21 6.58 -1.04
C VAL A 311 -5.68 5.22 -1.45
N ILE A 312 -6.05 4.20 -0.69
CA ILE A 312 -5.80 2.78 -0.95
C ILE A 312 -7.13 2.14 -1.29
N LEU A 313 -7.18 1.40 -2.39
CA LEU A 313 -8.29 0.53 -2.74
C LEU A 313 -7.74 -0.88 -2.96
N SER A 314 -8.30 -1.87 -2.27
CA SER A 314 -7.89 -3.27 -2.46
C SER A 314 -9.08 -4.21 -2.45
N TYR A 315 -8.97 -5.22 -3.31
CA TYR A 315 -9.85 -6.38 -3.34
C TYR A 315 -8.98 -7.64 -3.27
N THR A 316 -9.36 -8.57 -2.41
CA THR A 316 -8.71 -9.88 -2.32
C THR A 316 -9.76 -11.00 -2.33
N ARG A 317 -9.36 -12.16 -2.85
CA ARG A 317 -10.18 -13.37 -2.89
C ARG A 317 -9.41 -14.58 -2.39
N GLY A 318 -10.03 -15.30 -1.45
CA GLY A 318 -9.52 -16.54 -0.88
C GLY A 318 -10.00 -17.81 -1.57
N PHE A 319 -9.11 -18.80 -1.66
CA PHE A 319 -9.29 -20.12 -2.24
C PHE A 319 -8.97 -21.21 -1.21
#